data_AF-A0A7J3D4J7-F1
#
_entry.id   AF-A0A7J3D4J7-F1
#
_cell.length_a   1.000
_cell.length_b   1.000
_cell.length_c   1.000
_cell.angle_alpha   90.00
_cell.angle_beta   90.00
_cell.angle_gamma   90.00
#
_symmetry.space_group_name_H-M   'P 1'
#
loop_
_entity.id
_entity.type
_entity.pdbx_description
1 polymer ?
#
loop_
_entity_poly.entity_id
_entity_poly.type
_entity_poly.pdbx_seq_one_letter_code
_entity_poly.pdbx_strand_id
1 'polypeptide(L)' 'MPIEHRVYRAIVAAVKEGRLKEPFTKEDFRRECPGFGNGTYNAFLWKHRRGNPGGASELFEEVKTGKFCTLKPFKYGVDC' A
#
# COMPACT_ATOMS: atom_id res chain seq x y z
N MET A 1 16.95 -2.98 5.63
CA MET A 1 15.67 -3.21 4.89
C MET A 1 15.33 -1.95 4.11
N PRO A 2 14.99 -2.05 2.82
CA PRO A 2 14.57 -0.93 1.99
C PRO A 2 13.33 -0.22 2.57
N ILE A 3 13.22 1.10 2.37
CA ILE A 3 12.08 1.90 2.85
C ILE A 3 10.76 1.36 2.31
N GLU A 4 10.74 0.93 1.04
CA GLU A 4 9.56 0.39 0.36
C GLU A 4 8.96 -0.84 1.08
N HIS A 5 9.82 -1.71 1.64
CA HIS A 5 9.38 -2.87 2.42
C HIS A 5 8.73 -2.44 3.75
N ARG A 6 9.21 -1.35 4.38
CA ARG A 6 8.61 -0.85 5.62
C ARG A 6 7.23 -0.26 5.37
N VAL A 7 7.07 0.49 4.28
CA VAL A 7 5.79 1.10 3.91
C VAL A 7 4.74 0.03 3.61
N TYR A 8 5.09 -0.96 2.77
CA TYR A 8 4.16 -2.03 2.43
C TYR A 8 3.74 -2.85 3.66
N ARG A 9 4.69 -3.21 4.55
CA ARG A 9 4.38 -3.93 5.79
C ARG A 9 3.44 -3.15 6.70
N ALA A 10 3.64 -1.84 6.84
CA ALA A 10 2.75 -1.00 7.64
C ALA A 10 1.32 -0.97 7.10
N ILE A 11 1.17 -0.81 5.78
CA ILE A 11 -0.14 -0.83 5.12
C ILE A 11 -0.82 -2.19 5.31
N VAL A 12 -0.10 -3.29 5.03
CA VAL A 12 -0.65 -4.65 5.19
C VAL A 12 -1.05 -4.94 6.63
N ALA A 13 -0.24 -4.54 7.61
CA ALA A 13 -0.57 -4.69 9.03
C ALA A 13 -1.84 -3.89 9.38
N ALA A 14 -1.93 -2.63 8.97
CA ALA A 14 -3.11 -1.80 9.23
C ALA A 14 -4.39 -2.35 8.57
N VAL A 15 -4.29 -2.93 7.38
CA VAL A 15 -5.42 -3.62 6.72
C VAL A 15 -5.82 -4.88 7.48
N LYS A 16 -4.85 -5.73 7.87
CA LYS A 16 -5.09 -6.97 8.64
C LYS A 16 -5.74 -6.69 10.00
N GLU A 17 -5.30 -5.62 10.67
CA GLU A 17 -5.84 -5.16 11.95
C GLU A 17 -7.19 -4.43 11.80
N GLY A 18 -7.65 -4.17 10.58
CA GLY A 18 -8.90 -3.46 10.30
C GLY A 18 -8.85 -1.95 10.54
N ARG A 19 -7.66 -1.39 10.84
CA ARG A 19 -7.44 0.06 11.00
C ARG A 19 -7.55 0.80 9.67
N LEU A 20 -7.01 0.20 8.61
CA LEU A 20 -7.09 0.73 7.25
C LEU A 20 -8.10 -0.09 6.43
N LYS A 21 -9.22 0.53 6.05
CA LYS A 21 -10.28 -0.14 5.29
C LYS A 21 -10.04 -0.01 3.79
N GLU A 22 -10.08 -1.13 3.09
CA GLU A 22 -9.99 -1.16 1.63
C GLU A 22 -11.37 -0.88 0.99
N PRO A 23 -11.45 -0.09 -0.10
CA PRO A 23 -10.36 0.68 -0.70
C PRO A 23 -10.03 1.95 0.10
N PHE A 24 -8.74 2.28 0.19
CA PHE A 24 -8.24 3.43 0.96
C PHE A 24 -7.60 4.51 0.07
N THR A 25 -7.60 5.74 0.55
CA THR A 25 -6.90 6.87 -0.08
C THR A 25 -5.48 7.05 0.48
N LYS A 26 -4.68 7.91 -0.14
CA LYS A 26 -3.38 8.33 0.42
C LYS A 26 -3.52 9.00 1.79
N GLU A 27 -4.63 9.69 2.07
CA GLU A 27 -4.88 10.34 3.35
C GLU A 27 -5.26 9.32 4.42
N ASP A 28 -6.03 8.29 4.06
CA ASP A 28 -6.29 7.16 4.97
C ASP A 28 -5.00 6.41 5.29
N PHE A 29 -4.15 6.14 4.28
CA PHE A 29 -2.82 5.58 4.50
C PHE A 29 -1.99 6.48 5.45
N ARG A 30 -1.97 7.80 5.23
CA ARG A 30 -1.23 8.73 6.10
C ARG A 30 -1.72 8.76 7.54
N ARG A 31 -3.04 8.66 7.73
CA ARG A 31 -3.67 8.69 9.06
C ARG A 31 -3.42 7.38 9.81
N GLU A 32 -3.63 6.24 9.16
CA GLU A 32 -3.58 4.92 9.81
C GLU A 32 -2.15 4.35 9.86
N CYS A 33 -1.23 4.81 9.01
CA CYS A 33 0.17 4.39 8.97
C CYS A 33 1.12 5.61 9.07
N PRO A 34 1.18 6.29 10.22
CA PRO A 34 2.05 7.45 10.41
C PRO A 34 3.54 7.04 10.44
N GLY A 35 4.44 8.01 10.29
CA GLY A 35 5.90 7.82 10.41
C GLY A 35 6.70 7.83 9.10
N PHE A 36 6.04 8.00 7.94
CA PHE A 36 6.70 8.19 6.65
C PHE A 36 6.76 9.67 6.22
N GLY A 37 7.66 9.99 5.29
CA GLY A 37 7.78 11.34 4.74
C GLY A 37 6.65 11.68 3.76
N ASN A 38 6.34 12.97 3.60
CA ASN A 38 5.27 13.45 2.69
C ASN A 38 5.43 12.95 1.24
N GLY A 39 6.65 12.82 0.73
CA GLY A 39 6.89 12.23 -0.59
C GLY A 39 6.43 10.77 -0.69
N THR A 40 6.54 10.01 0.39
CA THR A 40 6.10 8.61 0.45
C THR A 40 4.58 8.51 0.33
N TYR A 41 3.82 9.28 1.12
CA TYR A 41 2.35 9.27 1.04
C TYR A 41 1.82 9.68 -0.33
N ASN A 42 2.52 10.59 -1.02
CA ASN A 42 2.10 11.06 -2.33
C ASN A 42 2.50 10.15 -3.49
N ALA A 43 3.65 9.46 -3.41
CA ALA A 43 4.18 8.70 -4.54
C ALA A 43 4.01 7.18 -4.42
N PHE A 44 4.02 6.63 -3.20
CA PHE A 44 4.19 5.18 -3.01
C PHE A 44 3.06 4.34 -3.63
N LEU A 45 1.80 4.71 -3.37
CA LEU A 45 0.64 3.98 -3.91
C LEU A 45 0.61 4.01 -5.44
N TRP A 46 0.92 5.16 -6.04
CA TRP A 46 0.97 5.33 -7.49
C TRP A 46 2.14 4.61 -8.14
N LYS A 47 3.32 4.63 -7.49
CA LYS A 47 4.52 3.94 -7.98
C LYS A 47 4.31 2.43 -8.01
N HIS A 48 3.59 1.89 -7.02
CA HIS A 48 3.37 0.45 -6.86
C HIS A 48 1.97 0.00 -7.32
N ARG A 49 1.25 0.81 -8.11
CA ARG A 49 -0.03 0.39 -8.68
C ARG A 49 0.16 -0.64 -9.80
N ARG A 50 -0.86 -1.47 -10.05
CA ARG A 50 -0.95 -2.35 -11.22
C ARG A 50 -0.80 -1.52 -12.50
N GLY A 51 0.04 -2.00 -13.42
CA GLY A 51 0.37 -1.31 -14.67
C GLY A 51 1.17 -0.03 -14.46
N ASN A 52 1.98 0.07 -13.39
CA ASN A 52 2.84 1.23 -13.20
C ASN A 52 3.88 1.32 -14.34
N PRO A 53 4.15 2.52 -14.89
CA PRO A 53 5.06 2.69 -16.03
C PRO A 53 6.54 2.56 -15.66
N GLY A 54 6.87 2.60 -14.36
CA GLY A 54 8.24 2.59 -13.85
C GLY A 54 8.83 1.20 -13.58
N GLY A 55 8.09 0.13 -13.86
CA GLY A 55 8.54 -1.25 -13.65
C GLY A 55 8.73 -1.65 -12.18
N ALA A 56 8.17 -0.88 -11.24
CA ALA A 56 8.19 -1.22 -9.82
C ALA A 56 7.21 -2.36 -9.51
N SER A 57 7.38 -3.02 -8.36
CA SER A 57 6.49 -4.09 -7.93
C SER A 57 5.04 -3.62 -7.86
N GLU A 58 4.13 -4.41 -8.41
CA GLU A 58 2.69 -4.15 -8.37
C GLU A 58 2.11 -4.64 -7.03
N LEU A 59 1.91 -3.72 -6.10
CA LEU A 59 1.43 -3.99 -4.74
C LEU A 59 0.00 -3.49 -4.51
N PHE A 60 -0.53 -2.63 -5.39
CA PHE A 60 -1.84 -2.01 -5.24
C PHE A 60 -2.62 -2.00 -6.54
N GLU A 61 -3.94 -2.05 -6.44
CA GLU A 61 -4.87 -1.86 -7.55
C GLU A 61 -5.68 -0.61 -7.29
N GLU A 62 -5.67 0.31 -8.25
CA GLU A 62 -6.52 1.49 -8.22
C GLU A 62 -7.91 1.10 -8.73
N VAL A 63 -8.85 0.88 -7.81
CA VAL A 63 -10.22 0.48 -8.15
C VAL A 63 -11.11 1.67 -8.52
N LYS A 64 -10.71 2.86 -8.10
CA LYS A 64 -11.32 4.15 -8.45
C LYS A 64 -10.25 5.23 -8.32
N THR A 65 -10.39 6.34 -9.04
CA THR A 65 -9.45 7.47 -8.98
C THR A 65 -9.05 7.81 -7.54
N GLY A 66 -7.77 7.61 -7.21
CA GLY A 66 -7.18 7.90 -5.90
C GLY A 66 -7.55 6.93 -4.77
N LYS A 67 -8.20 5.81 -5.08
CA LYS A 67 -8.60 4.76 -4.12
C LYS A 67 -7.96 3.43 -4.49
N PHE A 68 -7.23 2.87 -3.54
CA PHE A 68 -6.38 1.71 -3.73
C PHE A 68 -6.85 0.54 -2.87
N CYS A 69 -6.76 -0.66 -3.44
CA CYS A 69 -6.76 -1.93 -2.70
C CYS A 69 -5.36 -2.51 -2.77
N THR A 70 -4.95 -3.24 -1.74
CA THR A 70 -3.77 -4.09 -1.80
C THR A 70 -3.97 -5.17 -2.85
N LEU A 71 -3.01 -5.29 -3.76
CA LEU A 71 -2.89 -6.48 -4.58
C LEU A 71 -2.40 -7.59 -3.69
N LYS A 72 -3.35 -8.41 -3.28
CA LYS A 72 -3.09 -9.71 -2.69
C LYS A 72 -2.27 -10.53 -3.68
N PRO A 73 -1.12 -11.09 -3.27
CA PRO A 73 -0.99 -12.51 -3.32
C PRO A 73 -1.46 -13.01 -1.95
N PHE A 74 -2.72 -13.40 -1.84
CA PHE A 74 -3.03 -14.53 -0.95
C PHE A 74 -2.56 -15.85 -1.61
N LYS A 75 -1.63 -15.76 -2.58
CA LYS A 75 -1.03 -16.89 -3.29
C LYS A 75 0.22 -17.44 -2.58
N TYR A 76 0.67 -16.81 -1.49
CA TYR A 76 1.52 -17.44 -0.50
C TYR A 76 0.99 -17.09 0.89
N GLY A 77 0.03 -17.90 1.35
CA GLY A 77 -0.23 -18.01 2.77
C GLY A 77 1.05 -18.50 3.45
N VAL A 78 1.84 -17.56 3.95
CA VAL A 78 2.81 -17.84 5.01
C VAL A 78 2.32 -17.12 6.25
N ASP A 79 1.40 -17.80 6.94
CA ASP A 79 1.62 -18.05 8.36
C ASP A 79 3.05 -18.56 8.52
N CYS A 80 3.89 -17.75 9.17
CA CYS A 80 5.10 -18.13 9.90
C CYS A 80 5.32 -17.03 10.95
#